data_AF-A0A401S933-F1
#
_entry.id   AF-A0A401S933-F1
#
_cell.length_a   1.000
_cell.length_b   1.000
_cell.length_c   1.000
_cell.angle_alpha   90.00
_cell.angle_beta   90.00
_cell.angle_gamma   90.00
#
_symmetry.space_group_name_H-M   'P 1'
#
loop_
_entity.id
_entity.type
_entity.pdbx_description
1 polymer ?
#
loop_
_entity_poly.entity_id
_entity_poly.type
_entity_poly.pdbx_seq_one_letter_code
_entity_poly.pdbx_strand_id
1 'polypeptide(L)'
;MFLFLFVDCACALPGRSWFKWTELSKISVPDLVQRIRGGTGFWVCYTAAMSQSVLTGMENSAASVLKRAVELDNESRLQSSLVCYQEGIDLLLQVLKATKDDTKKVYYRQKISTYMDRAEVIKTQLNKLKEEGKYHEQIKIAEDATGFSYEKLFKPYLDQFVTEVWVEDPYIRHVHQLYNFLRFCELLLKGPCKVKTIHLLTSLDNNGGNSQQICGLEEIKQSLQSYGVTLDVNHSSSIHDREIRFNNGWMIKIGRGLDYFKKTQGRFSIGYCDFDLRQCHETTVDIFHIKYTKNS
;
A
#
# COMPACT_ATOMS: atom_id res chain seq x y z
N MET A 1 8.21 6.83 17.72
CA MET A 1 8.50 6.99 16.28
C MET A 1 9.34 5.80 15.79
N PHE A 2 8.81 4.58 15.86
CA PHE A 2 9.37 3.35 15.26
C PHE A 2 8.28 2.28 15.36
N LEU A 3 7.33 2.28 14.43
CA LEU A 3 6.23 1.32 14.39
C LEU A 3 5.83 1.03 12.95
N PHE A 4 6.78 0.64 12.09
CA PHE A 4 6.48 0.32 10.68
C PHE A 4 7.39 -0.74 10.04
N LEU A 5 8.12 -1.56 10.81
CA LEU A 5 9.16 -2.44 10.25
C LEU A 5 8.90 -3.96 10.35
N PHE A 6 7.67 -4.43 10.55
CA PHE A 6 7.44 -5.89 10.69
C PHE A 6 6.28 -6.51 9.89
N VAL A 7 5.73 -5.84 8.88
CA VAL A 7 4.63 -6.42 8.08
C VAL A 7 5.12 -7.19 6.83
N ASP A 8 6.38 -7.02 6.40
CA ASP A 8 6.80 -7.48 5.06
C ASP A 8 7.43 -8.88 4.93
N CYS A 9 7.11 -9.85 5.81
CA CYS A 9 7.73 -11.19 5.68
C CYS A 9 6.78 -12.41 5.68
N ALA A 10 5.45 -12.23 5.62
CA ALA A 10 4.52 -13.39 5.73
C ALA A 10 3.50 -13.58 4.59
N CYS A 11 3.49 -12.77 3.53
CA CYS A 11 2.44 -12.87 2.50
C CYS A 11 2.81 -13.56 1.18
N ALA A 12 4.04 -14.07 1.01
CA ALA A 12 4.47 -14.74 -0.22
C ALA A 12 4.45 -16.28 -0.11
N LEU A 13 3.29 -16.90 0.14
CA LEU A 13 3.04 -18.30 -0.21
C LEU A 13 1.57 -18.48 -0.64
N PRO A 14 1.29 -18.87 -1.90
CA PRO A 14 -0.07 -19.21 -2.32
C PRO A 14 -0.47 -20.54 -1.65
N GLY A 15 -1.59 -20.54 -0.93
CA GLY A 15 -2.21 -21.77 -0.41
C GLY A 15 -2.10 -22.04 1.10
N ARG A 16 -1.67 -21.10 1.95
CA ARG A 16 -1.83 -21.26 3.42
C ARG A 16 -3.14 -20.64 3.89
N SER A 17 -4.10 -21.49 4.27
CA SER A 17 -5.23 -21.11 5.13
C SER A 17 -4.69 -20.55 6.44
N TRP A 18 -5.42 -19.61 7.05
CA TRP A 18 -5.11 -19.26 8.44
C TRP A 18 -5.26 -20.55 9.26
N PHE A 19 -4.32 -20.81 10.18
CA PHE A 19 -4.40 -22.01 11.02
C PHE A 19 -5.77 -22.03 11.72
N LYS A 20 -6.58 -23.06 11.47
CA LYS A 20 -7.81 -23.28 12.22
C LYS A 20 -7.43 -23.38 13.70
N TRP A 21 -8.14 -22.68 14.57
CA TRP A 21 -7.91 -22.70 16.03
C TRP A 21 -7.90 -24.12 16.63
N THR A 22 -8.51 -25.10 15.97
CA THR A 22 -8.47 -26.52 16.34
C THR A 22 -7.08 -27.15 16.26
N GLU A 23 -6.16 -26.61 15.48
CA GLU A 23 -4.76 -27.07 15.40
C GLU A 23 -3.83 -26.32 16.37
N LEU A 24 -4.23 -25.14 16.84
CA LEU A 24 -3.48 -24.30 17.79
C LEU A 24 -3.72 -24.67 19.26
N SER A 25 -4.77 -25.44 19.57
CA SER A 25 -5.09 -25.87 20.94
C SER A 25 -4.15 -26.95 21.49
N LYS A 26 -3.27 -27.52 20.64
CA LYS A 26 -2.30 -28.57 21.00
C LYS A 26 -0.85 -28.10 21.09
N ILE A 27 -0.56 -26.82 20.82
CA ILE A 27 0.80 -26.31 20.75
C ILE A 27 1.12 -25.55 22.05
N SER A 28 2.10 -26.07 22.79
CA SER A 28 2.67 -25.39 23.96
C SER A 28 3.32 -24.07 23.52
N VAL A 29 3.10 -23.02 24.30
CA VAL A 29 3.47 -21.61 24.04
C VAL A 29 4.94 -21.36 23.63
N PRO A 30 5.94 -22.21 23.94
CA PRO A 30 7.32 -22.02 23.44
C PRO A 30 7.53 -22.36 21.95
N ASP A 31 6.72 -23.25 21.35
CA ASP A 31 7.02 -23.80 20.00
C ASP A 31 6.53 -22.95 18.83
N LEU A 32 5.57 -22.04 19.07
CA LEU A 32 5.12 -21.09 18.04
C LEU A 32 6.20 -20.03 17.73
N VAL A 33 7.16 -19.84 18.64
CA VAL A 33 8.21 -18.82 18.54
C VAL A 33 9.45 -19.32 17.79
N GLN A 34 9.70 -20.63 17.73
CA GLN A 34 10.86 -21.18 17.01
C GLN A 34 10.65 -21.29 15.49
N ARG A 35 9.41 -21.46 15.01
CA ARG A 35 9.16 -21.69 13.57
C ARG A 35 9.13 -20.42 12.70
N ILE A 36 9.32 -19.24 13.32
CA ILE A 36 9.35 -17.93 12.66
C ILE A 36 10.77 -17.31 12.68
N ARG A 37 11.76 -17.95 13.31
CA ARG A 37 13.09 -17.33 13.52
C ARG A 37 14.23 -18.16 12.93
N GLY A 38 14.45 -17.99 11.63
CA GLY A 38 15.78 -18.11 11.02
C GLY A 38 16.30 -16.71 10.74
N GLY A 39 17.16 -16.17 11.61
CA GLY A 39 17.72 -14.83 11.43
C GLY A 39 18.15 -14.20 12.75
N THR A 40 19.45 -13.99 12.88
CA THR A 40 20.22 -13.67 14.08
C THR A 40 19.92 -12.32 14.74
N GLY A 41 19.82 -12.33 16.08
CA GLY A 41 20.48 -11.38 16.97
C GLY A 41 19.93 -9.96 17.10
N PHE A 42 19.10 -9.71 18.11
CA PHE A 42 19.35 -8.68 19.14
C PHE A 42 18.32 -8.85 20.27
N TRP A 43 18.79 -9.23 21.46
CA TRP A 43 17.94 -9.31 22.65
C TRP A 43 17.81 -7.93 23.27
N VAL A 44 16.63 -7.34 23.22
CA VAL A 44 16.21 -6.34 24.20
C VAL A 44 15.03 -6.93 24.95
N CYS A 45 15.29 -7.37 26.19
CA CYS A 45 14.24 -7.72 27.15
C CYS A 45 13.44 -6.45 27.48
N TYR A 46 12.33 -6.22 26.79
CA TYR A 46 11.28 -5.31 27.27
C TYR A 46 10.25 -6.12 28.06
N THR A 47 10.63 -6.52 29.28
CA THR A 47 9.66 -6.86 30.32
C THR A 47 9.38 -5.60 31.14
N ALA A 48 8.70 -4.64 30.54
CA ALA A 48 8.03 -3.59 31.29
C ALA A 48 6.57 -4.03 31.44
N ALA A 49 6.11 -4.26 32.68
CA ALA A 49 4.71 -4.48 32.96
C ALA A 49 3.91 -3.29 32.43
N MET A 50 3.13 -3.49 31.36
CA MET A 50 2.33 -2.41 30.78
C MET A 50 1.32 -1.92 31.81
N SER A 51 1.24 -0.61 32.00
CA SER A 51 0.28 -0.02 32.95
C SER A 51 -1.15 -0.27 32.48
N GLN A 52 -2.07 -0.36 33.43
CA GLN A 52 -3.51 -0.55 33.18
C GLN A 52 -4.07 0.47 32.18
N SER A 53 -3.55 1.71 32.20
CA SER A 53 -3.92 2.81 31.30
C SER A 53 -3.47 2.61 29.85
N VAL A 54 -2.36 1.93 29.61
CA VAL A 54 -1.88 1.61 28.26
C VAL A 54 -2.71 0.48 27.66
N LEU A 55 -3.06 -0.53 28.47
CA LEU A 55 -3.96 -1.62 28.10
C LEU A 55 -5.34 -1.10 27.65
N THR A 56 -5.96 -0.21 28.43
CA THR A 56 -7.26 0.38 28.06
C THR A 56 -7.16 1.27 26.81
N GLY A 57 -6.05 1.98 26.61
CA GLY A 57 -5.79 2.74 25.38
C GLY A 57 -5.67 1.85 24.14
N MET A 58 -5.02 0.68 24.27
CA MET A 58 -4.92 -0.31 23.19
C MET A 58 -6.26 -0.98 22.90
N GLU A 59 -7.06 -1.29 23.93
CA GLU A 59 -8.43 -1.82 23.77
C GLU A 59 -9.32 -0.86 22.98
N ASN A 60 -9.29 0.43 23.33
CA ASN A 60 -10.04 1.46 22.61
C ASN A 60 -9.59 1.62 21.15
N SER A 61 -8.28 1.54 20.91
CA SER A 61 -7.72 1.61 19.56
C SER A 61 -8.09 0.37 18.73
N ALA A 62 -8.05 -0.83 19.32
CA ALA A 62 -8.50 -2.04 18.66
C ALA A 62 -9.99 -1.98 18.31
N ALA A 63 -10.82 -1.48 19.23
CA ALA A 63 -12.24 -1.32 19.03
C ALA A 63 -12.57 -0.31 17.92
N SER A 64 -11.87 0.82 17.84
CA SER A 64 -12.09 1.82 16.79
C SER A 64 -11.70 1.29 15.41
N VAL A 65 -10.56 0.60 15.30
CA VAL A 65 -10.09 0.00 14.04
C VAL A 65 -11.03 -1.12 13.57
N LEU A 66 -11.49 -1.99 14.47
CA LEU A 66 -12.42 -3.07 14.12
C LEU A 66 -13.82 -2.55 13.77
N LYS A 67 -14.28 -1.48 14.44
CA LYS A 67 -15.52 -0.81 14.05
C LYS A 67 -15.41 -0.26 12.62
N ARG A 68 -14.29 0.39 12.29
CA ARG A 68 -14.02 0.88 10.93
C ARG A 68 -13.96 -0.28 9.91
N ALA A 69 -13.39 -1.42 10.28
CA ALA A 69 -13.35 -2.60 9.43
C ALA A 69 -14.75 -3.10 9.04
N VAL A 70 -15.69 -3.13 10.01
CA VAL A 70 -17.10 -3.52 9.79
C VAL A 70 -17.83 -2.50 8.91
N GLU A 71 -17.62 -1.20 9.12
CA GLU A 71 -18.20 -0.16 8.26
C GLU A 71 -17.73 -0.31 6.81
N LEU A 72 -16.43 -0.52 6.60
CA LEU A 72 -15.85 -0.75 5.27
C LEU A 72 -16.37 -2.04 4.61
N ASP A 73 -16.57 -3.10 5.41
CA ASP A 73 -17.15 -4.36 4.94
C ASP A 73 -18.58 -4.16 4.43
N ASN A 74 -19.39 -3.42 5.18
CA ASN A 74 -20.76 -3.06 4.81
C ASN A 74 -20.79 -2.16 3.55
N GLU A 75 -19.80 -1.28 3.37
CA GLU A 75 -19.61 -0.48 2.16
C GLU A 75 -19.08 -1.28 0.95
N SER A 76 -18.90 -2.61 1.08
CA SER A 76 -18.28 -3.48 0.07
C SER A 76 -16.85 -3.11 -0.31
N ARG A 77 -16.14 -2.34 0.53
CA ARG A 77 -14.72 -2.00 0.37
C ARG A 77 -13.86 -3.11 0.97
N LEU A 78 -13.88 -4.27 0.31
CA LEU A 78 -13.35 -5.52 0.83
C LEU A 78 -11.85 -5.45 1.17
N GLN A 79 -11.02 -4.83 0.34
CA GLN A 79 -9.57 -4.76 0.56
C GLN A 79 -9.22 -3.86 1.75
N SER A 80 -9.77 -2.64 1.78
CA SER A 80 -9.62 -1.71 2.91
C SER A 80 -10.15 -2.33 4.21
N SER A 81 -11.30 -3.01 4.16
CA SER A 81 -11.88 -3.74 5.29
C SER A 81 -10.95 -4.84 5.81
N LEU A 82 -10.37 -5.64 4.91
CA LEU A 82 -9.44 -6.72 5.27
C LEU A 82 -8.21 -6.19 6.02
N VAL A 83 -7.63 -5.07 5.56
CA VAL A 83 -6.48 -4.44 6.24
C VAL A 83 -6.86 -3.99 7.64
N CYS A 84 -8.01 -3.31 7.80
CA CYS A 84 -8.49 -2.90 9.12
C CYS A 84 -8.79 -4.09 10.03
N TYR A 85 -9.32 -5.20 9.50
CA TYR A 85 -9.49 -6.44 10.28
C TYR A 85 -8.15 -7.00 10.75
N GLN A 86 -7.14 -7.06 9.88
CA GLN A 86 -5.81 -7.54 10.25
C GLN A 86 -5.16 -6.68 11.34
N GLU A 87 -5.15 -5.36 11.16
CA GLU A 87 -4.60 -4.42 12.15
C GLU A 87 -5.36 -4.49 13.48
N GLY A 88 -6.69 -4.53 13.42
CA GLY A 88 -7.53 -4.65 14.60
C GLY A 88 -7.35 -5.97 15.36
N ILE A 89 -7.19 -7.09 14.64
CA ILE A 89 -6.89 -8.40 15.21
C ILE A 89 -5.51 -8.41 15.86
N ASP A 90 -4.50 -7.82 15.21
CA ASP A 90 -3.14 -7.73 15.76
C ASP A 90 -3.11 -6.91 17.06
N LEU A 91 -3.86 -5.81 17.13
CA LEU A 91 -4.01 -5.03 18.36
C LEU A 91 -4.71 -5.85 19.46
N LEU A 92 -5.79 -6.58 19.14
CA LEU A 92 -6.47 -7.46 20.10
C LEU A 92 -5.57 -8.60 20.58
N LEU A 93 -4.72 -9.16 19.72
CA LEU A 93 -3.75 -10.19 20.10
C LEU A 93 -2.71 -9.65 21.09
N GLN A 94 -2.28 -8.39 20.94
CA GLN A 94 -1.40 -7.73 21.91
C GLN A 94 -2.11 -7.52 23.25
N VAL A 95 -3.37 -7.05 23.23
CA VAL A 95 -4.20 -6.92 24.44
C VAL A 95 -4.38 -8.27 25.13
N LEU A 96 -4.65 -9.35 24.39
CA LEU A 96 -4.80 -10.69 24.93
C LEU A 96 -3.54 -11.17 25.66
N LYS A 97 -2.35 -10.88 25.11
CA LYS A 97 -1.06 -11.24 25.72
C LYS A 97 -0.78 -10.46 27.01
N ALA A 98 -1.21 -9.21 27.08
CA ALA A 98 -0.99 -8.33 28.24
C ALA A 98 -2.07 -8.50 29.34
N THR A 99 -3.24 -9.02 28.99
CA THR A 99 -4.35 -9.23 29.93
C THR A 99 -4.03 -10.36 30.91
N LYS A 100 -4.22 -10.11 32.22
CA LYS A 100 -4.02 -11.12 33.27
C LYS A 100 -5.28 -11.91 33.61
N ASP A 101 -6.44 -11.26 33.51
CA ASP A 101 -7.76 -11.81 33.81
C ASP A 101 -8.18 -12.89 32.81
N ASP A 102 -8.41 -14.11 33.29
CA ASP A 102 -8.74 -15.26 32.46
C ASP A 102 -10.15 -15.17 31.83
N THR A 103 -11.09 -14.49 32.47
CA THR A 103 -12.44 -14.29 31.91
C THR A 103 -12.40 -13.39 30.67
N LYS A 104 -11.64 -12.29 30.75
CA LYS A 104 -11.40 -11.37 29.63
C LYS A 104 -10.59 -12.02 28.51
N LYS A 105 -9.63 -12.89 28.84
CA LYS A 105 -8.89 -13.66 27.82
C LYS A 105 -9.82 -14.54 26.99
N VAL A 106 -10.78 -15.23 27.61
CA VAL A 106 -11.76 -16.05 26.88
C VAL A 106 -12.60 -15.17 25.95
N TYR A 107 -13.09 -14.02 26.45
CA TYR A 107 -13.83 -13.05 25.64
C TYR A 107 -13.04 -12.55 24.42
N TYR A 108 -11.78 -12.13 24.62
CA TYR A 108 -10.94 -11.66 23.52
C TYR A 108 -10.61 -12.76 22.52
N ARG A 109 -10.33 -13.99 22.97
CA ARG A 109 -10.11 -15.13 22.05
C ARG A 109 -11.32 -15.38 21.16
N GLN A 110 -12.53 -15.37 21.74
CA GLN A 110 -13.75 -15.56 20.97
C GLN A 110 -13.93 -14.45 19.92
N LYS A 111 -13.74 -13.19 20.31
CA LYS A 111 -13.81 -12.05 19.38
C LYS A 111 -12.76 -12.11 18.27
N ILE A 112 -11.51 -12.43 18.61
CA ILE A 112 -10.42 -12.61 17.64
C ILE A 112 -10.79 -13.70 16.64
N SER A 113 -11.31 -14.85 17.10
CA SER A 113 -11.77 -15.92 16.22
C SER A 113 -12.84 -15.42 15.25
N THR A 114 -13.88 -14.75 15.75
CA THR A 114 -14.96 -14.23 14.89
C THR A 114 -14.46 -13.25 13.82
N TYR A 115 -13.56 -12.32 14.18
CA TYR A 115 -13.00 -11.38 13.22
C TYR A 115 -12.04 -12.05 12.25
N MET A 116 -11.28 -13.06 12.69
CA MET A 116 -10.37 -13.82 11.84
C MET A 116 -11.13 -14.66 10.81
N ASP A 117 -12.22 -15.32 11.20
CA ASP A 117 -13.10 -16.07 10.30
C ASP A 117 -13.68 -15.14 9.23
N ARG A 118 -14.13 -13.94 9.62
CA ARG A 118 -14.63 -12.93 8.66
C ARG A 118 -13.55 -12.45 7.70
N ALA A 119 -12.35 -12.16 8.22
CA ALA A 119 -11.20 -11.74 7.40
C ALA A 119 -10.79 -12.82 6.37
N GLU A 120 -10.87 -14.11 6.73
CA GLU A 120 -10.58 -15.21 5.80
C GLU A 120 -11.62 -15.32 4.68
N VAL A 121 -12.91 -15.11 4.99
CA VAL A 121 -13.98 -15.06 3.99
C VAL A 121 -13.75 -13.90 3.02
N ILE A 122 -13.46 -12.69 3.53
CA ILE A 122 -13.18 -11.50 2.71
C ILE A 122 -11.96 -11.75 1.83
N LYS A 123 -10.89 -12.34 2.36
CA LYS A 123 -9.68 -12.69 1.60
C LYS A 123 -9.99 -13.66 0.46
N THR A 124 -10.80 -14.68 0.71
CA THR A 124 -11.20 -15.65 -0.32
C THR A 124 -12.02 -14.97 -1.42
N GLN A 125 -12.95 -14.09 -1.05
CA GLN A 125 -13.76 -13.33 -2.00
C GLN A 125 -12.91 -12.38 -2.85
N LEU A 126 -11.96 -11.68 -2.24
CA LEU A 126 -11.01 -10.81 -2.93
C LEU A 126 -10.16 -11.60 -3.94
N ASN A 127 -9.62 -12.75 -3.54
CA ASN A 127 -8.83 -13.58 -4.44
C ASN A 127 -9.67 -14.05 -5.63
N LYS A 128 -10.91 -14.46 -5.39
CA LYS A 128 -11.84 -14.82 -6.47
C LYS A 128 -12.12 -13.65 -7.43
N LEU A 129 -12.34 -12.45 -6.91
CA LEU A 129 -12.54 -11.25 -7.75
C LEU A 129 -11.31 -10.89 -8.57
N LYS A 130 -10.12 -11.02 -7.97
CA LYS A 130 -8.82 -10.84 -8.65
C LYS A 130 -8.61 -11.87 -9.74
N GLU A 131 -8.94 -13.13 -9.47
CA GLU A 131 -8.88 -14.22 -10.44
C GLU A 131 -9.92 -14.06 -11.56
N GLU A 132 -11.10 -13.52 -11.29
CA GLU A 132 -12.08 -13.24 -12.34
C GLU A 132 -11.75 -11.97 -13.14
N GLY A 133 -10.74 -11.20 -12.75
CA GLY A 133 -10.40 -9.92 -13.36
C GLY A 133 -11.46 -8.83 -13.13
N LYS A 134 -12.37 -9.06 -12.18
CA LYS A 134 -13.49 -8.16 -11.86
C LYS A 134 -13.22 -7.30 -10.63
N TYR A 135 -12.00 -7.36 -10.09
CA TYR A 135 -11.64 -6.51 -8.97
C TYR A 135 -11.58 -5.06 -9.44
N HIS A 136 -12.41 -4.23 -8.82
CA HIS A 136 -12.45 -2.79 -9.01
C HIS A 136 -12.62 -2.12 -7.65
N GLU A 137 -11.72 -1.19 -7.33
CA GLU A 137 -11.80 -0.35 -6.13
C GLU A 137 -11.65 1.10 -6.54
N GLN A 138 -12.52 1.97 -6.04
CA GLN A 138 -12.46 3.40 -6.30
C GLN A 138 -12.15 4.16 -5.00
N ILE A 139 -11.07 4.93 -5.03
CA ILE A 139 -10.69 5.86 -3.96
C ILE A 139 -11.04 7.27 -4.45
N LYS A 140 -11.87 7.98 -3.67
CA LYS A 140 -12.20 9.38 -3.93
C LYS A 140 -11.31 10.26 -3.06
N ILE A 141 -10.49 11.08 -3.70
CA ILE A 141 -9.69 12.12 -3.04
C ILE A 141 -10.53 13.39 -3.10
N ALA A 142 -10.97 13.87 -1.93
CA ALA A 142 -11.74 15.11 -1.83
C ALA A 142 -10.84 16.34 -2.05
N GLU A 143 -11.46 17.46 -2.40
CA GLU A 143 -10.75 18.74 -2.50
C GLU A 143 -10.05 19.09 -1.18
N ASP A 144 -8.81 19.55 -1.25
CA ASP A 144 -7.95 19.89 -0.09
C ASP A 144 -7.60 18.74 0.84
N ALA A 145 -7.91 17.49 0.46
CA ALA A 145 -7.54 16.33 1.25
C ALA A 145 -6.01 16.13 1.30
N THR A 146 -5.53 15.59 2.42
CA THR A 146 -4.12 15.28 2.67
C THR A 146 -3.95 13.79 2.96
N GLY A 147 -2.70 13.30 2.98
CA GLY A 147 -2.37 11.91 3.26
C GLY A 147 -2.41 10.98 2.05
N PHE A 148 -2.38 11.55 0.83
CA PHE A 148 -2.41 10.80 -0.44
C PHE A 148 -1.08 10.92 -1.18
N SER A 149 0.06 10.76 -0.48
CA SER A 149 1.34 10.60 -1.18
C SER A 149 1.34 9.36 -2.08
N TYR A 150 2.26 9.33 -3.05
CA TYR A 150 2.46 8.14 -3.87
C TYR A 150 2.82 6.92 -3.03
N GLU A 151 3.58 7.08 -1.94
CA GLU A 151 3.90 5.95 -1.06
C GLU A 151 2.61 5.34 -0.51
N LYS A 152 1.69 6.12 0.07
CA LYS A 152 0.43 5.56 0.58
C LYS A 152 -0.47 5.00 -0.52
N LEU A 153 -0.53 5.66 -1.68
CA LEU A 153 -1.43 5.27 -2.75
C LEU A 153 -0.98 3.96 -3.43
N PHE A 154 0.32 3.81 -3.71
CA PHE A 154 0.82 2.69 -4.50
C PHE A 154 1.40 1.54 -3.68
N LYS A 155 1.85 1.78 -2.45
CA LYS A 155 2.48 0.74 -1.60
C LYS A 155 1.67 -0.55 -1.48
N PRO A 156 0.33 -0.55 -1.34
CA PRO A 156 -0.45 -1.79 -1.28
C PRO A 156 -0.42 -2.65 -2.55
N TYR A 157 0.00 -2.08 -3.69
CA TYR A 157 0.00 -2.72 -5.01
C TYR A 157 1.42 -3.06 -5.51
N LEU A 158 2.45 -2.62 -4.77
CA LEU A 158 3.86 -2.83 -5.09
C LEU A 158 4.41 -4.03 -4.31
N ASP A 159 4.50 -5.17 -5.00
CA ASP A 159 5.07 -6.40 -4.46
C ASP A 159 6.52 -6.62 -4.93
N GLN A 160 7.22 -7.55 -4.29
CA GLN A 160 8.58 -7.98 -4.68
C GLN A 160 8.66 -8.55 -6.12
N PHE A 161 7.53 -8.99 -6.67
CA PHE A 161 7.42 -9.55 -8.02
C PHE A 161 7.26 -8.48 -9.11
N VAL A 162 7.07 -7.21 -8.71
CA VAL A 162 6.99 -6.12 -9.68
C VAL A 162 8.37 -5.86 -10.25
N THR A 163 8.53 -6.11 -11.55
CA THR A 163 9.78 -5.91 -12.29
C THR A 163 9.65 -4.89 -13.40
N GLU A 164 8.43 -4.64 -13.88
CA GLU A 164 8.16 -3.79 -15.02
C GLU A 164 6.90 -2.96 -14.77
N VAL A 165 7.00 -1.67 -15.08
CA VAL A 165 5.96 -0.67 -14.84
C VAL A 165 5.70 0.10 -16.12
N TRP A 166 4.43 0.30 -16.47
CA TRP A 166 4.02 1.20 -17.56
C TRP A 166 3.27 2.38 -16.97
N VAL A 167 3.66 3.58 -17.36
CA VAL A 167 3.05 4.83 -16.95
C VAL A 167 2.62 5.56 -18.21
N GLU A 168 1.32 5.72 -18.39
CA GLU A 168 0.72 6.56 -19.43
C GLU A 168 0.18 7.82 -18.76
N ASP A 169 0.83 8.95 -19.00
CA ASP A 169 0.39 10.24 -18.48
C ASP A 169 0.72 11.35 -19.50
N PRO A 170 -0.29 11.95 -20.15
CA PRO A 170 -0.06 12.97 -21.16
C PRO A 170 0.47 14.29 -20.58
N TYR A 171 0.38 14.52 -19.27
CA TYR A 171 0.70 15.79 -18.64
C TYR A 171 2.06 15.81 -17.94
N ILE A 172 3.04 15.00 -18.34
CA ILE A 172 4.41 15.13 -17.81
C ILE A 172 5.21 16.13 -18.67
N ARG A 173 4.93 17.43 -18.51
CA ARG A 173 5.52 18.50 -19.37
C ARG A 173 6.31 19.52 -18.57
N HIS A 174 5.73 20.05 -17.49
CA HIS A 174 6.30 21.09 -16.67
C HIS A 174 7.20 20.55 -15.56
N VAL A 175 8.04 21.42 -15.00
CA VAL A 175 9.03 21.07 -13.95
C VAL A 175 8.41 20.34 -12.74
N HIS A 176 7.26 20.80 -12.24
CA HIS A 176 6.61 20.16 -11.10
C HIS A 176 6.11 18.75 -11.44
N GLN A 177 5.70 18.51 -12.69
CA GLN A 177 5.23 17.22 -13.20
C GLN A 177 6.43 16.26 -13.39
N LEU A 178 7.57 16.76 -13.86
CA LEU A 178 8.83 16.01 -13.88
C LEU A 178 9.25 15.57 -12.48
N TYR A 179 9.15 16.47 -11.49
CA TYR A 179 9.42 16.11 -10.09
C TYR A 179 8.41 15.11 -9.50
N ASN A 180 7.14 15.19 -9.93
CA ASN A 180 6.12 14.21 -9.54
C ASN A 180 6.50 12.82 -10.08
N PHE A 181 6.89 12.74 -11.35
CA PHE A 181 7.39 11.49 -11.94
C PHE A 181 8.67 10.99 -11.26
N LEU A 182 9.63 11.88 -10.96
CA LEU A 182 10.85 11.51 -10.22
C LEU A 182 10.52 10.89 -8.86
N ARG A 183 9.63 11.50 -8.07
CA ARG A 183 9.18 10.94 -6.79
C ARG A 183 8.50 9.58 -6.93
N PHE A 184 7.75 9.39 -8.00
CA PHE A 184 7.16 8.09 -8.32
C PHE A 184 8.26 7.05 -8.60
N CYS A 185 9.30 7.40 -9.36
CA CYS A 185 10.45 6.52 -9.59
C CYS A 185 11.22 6.21 -8.29
N GLU A 186 11.44 7.20 -7.41
CA GLU A 186 12.06 7.00 -6.10
C GLU A 186 11.28 6.01 -5.23
N LEU A 187 9.95 6.05 -5.28
CA LEU A 187 9.10 5.08 -4.60
C LEU A 187 9.34 3.66 -5.11
N LEU A 188 9.44 3.47 -6.43
CA LEU A 188 9.71 2.17 -7.04
C LEU A 188 11.09 1.63 -6.67
N LEU A 189 12.07 2.51 -6.43
CA LEU A 189 13.42 2.10 -5.98
C LEU A 189 13.48 1.78 -4.48
N LYS A 190 12.75 2.55 -3.65
CA LYS A 190 12.72 2.39 -2.18
C LYS A 190 11.85 1.22 -1.74
N GLY A 191 10.81 0.90 -2.50
CA GLY A 191 9.85 -0.15 -2.16
C GLY A 191 10.46 -1.56 -2.11
N PRO A 192 9.68 -2.57 -1.71
CA PRO A 192 10.13 -3.96 -1.72
C PRO A 192 10.28 -4.52 -3.16
N CYS A 193 9.92 -3.75 -4.17
CA CYS A 193 9.92 -4.16 -5.57
C CYS A 193 11.32 -4.12 -6.18
N LYS A 194 11.54 -4.97 -7.19
CA LYS A 194 12.81 -5.07 -7.93
C LYS A 194 12.57 -4.64 -9.37
N VAL A 195 12.09 -3.41 -9.53
CA VAL A 195 11.79 -2.83 -10.84
C VAL A 195 13.09 -2.73 -11.64
N LYS A 196 13.06 -3.24 -12.87
CA LYS A 196 14.16 -3.20 -13.82
C LYS A 196 13.88 -2.25 -14.97
N THR A 197 12.61 -2.16 -15.37
CA THR A 197 12.20 -1.39 -16.55
C THR A 197 10.96 -0.56 -16.23
N ILE A 198 11.02 0.71 -16.59
CA ILE A 198 9.91 1.66 -16.49
C ILE A 198 9.64 2.17 -17.91
N HIS A 199 8.41 2.00 -18.37
CA HIS A 199 7.94 2.53 -19.65
C HIS A 199 7.11 3.77 -19.38
N LEU A 200 7.53 4.92 -19.89
CA LEU A 200 6.78 6.15 -19.81
C LEU A 200 6.25 6.53 -21.20
N LEU A 201 4.92 6.68 -21.31
CA LEU A 201 4.26 7.25 -22.47
C LEU A 201 3.68 8.61 -22.09
N THR A 202 4.21 9.68 -22.69
CA THR A 202 3.77 11.06 -22.44
C THR A 202 3.54 11.82 -23.74
N SER A 203 2.86 12.96 -23.67
CA SER A 203 2.68 13.83 -24.83
C SER A 203 3.70 14.95 -24.85
N LEU A 204 4.16 15.33 -26.04
CA LEU A 204 5.09 16.44 -26.21
C LEU A 204 4.39 17.78 -25.98
N ASP A 205 5.10 18.71 -25.35
CA ASP A 205 4.65 20.09 -25.28
C ASP A 205 4.83 20.81 -26.63
N ASN A 206 3.72 21.13 -27.29
CA ASN A 206 3.73 21.84 -28.57
C ASN A 206 3.99 23.36 -28.42
N ASN A 207 4.04 23.88 -27.20
CA ASN A 207 4.15 25.33 -26.93
C ASN A 207 5.60 25.80 -26.67
N GLY A 208 6.62 25.04 -27.07
CA GLY A 208 8.04 25.43 -26.95
C GLY A 208 8.71 25.03 -25.62
N GLY A 209 7.98 24.41 -24.68
CA GLY A 209 8.53 23.83 -23.44
C GLY A 209 9.08 22.40 -23.60
N ASN A 210 8.98 21.83 -24.80
CA ASN A 210 9.46 20.50 -25.17
C ASN A 210 10.94 20.29 -24.89
N SER A 211 11.81 21.31 -25.03
CA SER A 211 13.23 21.16 -24.67
C SER A 211 13.42 20.91 -23.18
N GLN A 212 12.67 21.59 -22.30
CA GLN A 212 12.79 21.38 -20.85
C GLN A 212 12.26 20.01 -20.44
N GLN A 213 11.15 19.58 -21.06
CA GLN A 213 10.58 18.25 -20.86
C GLN A 213 11.60 17.15 -21.25
N ILE A 214 12.17 17.24 -22.46
CA ILE A 214 13.11 16.24 -22.98
C ILE A 214 14.38 16.20 -22.12
N CYS A 215 14.99 17.37 -21.82
CA CYS A 215 16.19 17.41 -20.99
C CYS A 215 15.92 16.84 -19.58
N GLY A 216 14.81 17.22 -18.94
CA GLY A 216 14.49 16.72 -17.60
C GLY A 216 14.21 15.21 -17.58
N LEU A 217 13.51 14.67 -18.58
CA LEU A 217 13.28 13.22 -18.67
C LEU A 217 14.57 12.44 -18.96
N GLU A 218 15.46 13.00 -19.78
CA GLU A 218 16.77 12.39 -20.08
C GLU A 218 17.69 12.40 -18.84
N GLU A 219 17.67 13.47 -18.03
CA GLU A 219 18.37 13.50 -16.74
C GLU A 219 17.85 12.43 -15.78
N ILE A 220 16.52 12.27 -15.68
CA ILE A 220 15.90 11.21 -14.86
C ILE A 220 16.30 9.83 -15.37
N LYS A 221 16.31 9.63 -16.70
CA LYS A 221 16.71 8.37 -17.33
C LYS A 221 18.15 8.00 -16.99
N GLN A 222 19.09 8.93 -17.12
CA GLN A 222 20.50 8.72 -16.79
C GLN A 222 20.68 8.45 -15.30
N SER A 223 19.95 9.17 -14.44
CA SER A 223 19.96 8.92 -13.00
C SER A 223 19.49 7.50 -12.68
N LEU A 224 18.36 7.06 -13.22
CA LEU A 224 17.83 5.70 -13.00
C LEU A 224 18.75 4.60 -13.52
N GLN A 225 19.46 4.86 -14.62
CA GLN A 225 20.44 3.92 -15.16
C GLN A 225 21.58 3.64 -14.18
N SER A 226 21.99 4.63 -13.37
CA SER A 226 23.01 4.46 -12.33
C SER A 226 22.56 3.50 -11.20
N TYR A 227 21.24 3.35 -11.01
CA TYR A 227 20.63 2.39 -10.09
C TYR A 227 20.28 1.05 -10.76
N GLY A 228 20.66 0.85 -12.03
CA GLY A 228 20.38 -0.37 -12.78
C GLY A 228 18.93 -0.50 -13.28
N VAL A 229 18.21 0.62 -13.37
CA VAL A 229 16.84 0.68 -13.90
C VAL A 229 16.83 1.35 -15.27
N THR A 230 16.21 0.71 -16.24
CA THR A 230 16.02 1.25 -17.59
C THR A 230 14.71 2.03 -17.66
N LEU A 231 14.80 3.30 -18.10
CA LEU A 231 13.63 4.13 -18.39
C LEU A 231 13.48 4.31 -19.90
N ASP A 232 12.38 3.78 -20.45
CA ASP A 232 11.99 3.90 -21.84
C ASP A 232 10.92 4.99 -21.98
N VAL A 233 11.28 6.11 -22.59
CA VAL A 233 10.38 7.26 -22.77
C VAL A 233 9.90 7.28 -24.22
N ASN A 234 8.59 7.12 -24.40
CA ASN A 234 7.91 7.25 -25.67
C ASN A 234 7.00 8.47 -25.66
N HIS A 235 6.91 9.12 -26.83
CA HIS A 235 6.08 10.29 -27.01
C HIS A 235 4.93 10.00 -27.97
N SER A 236 3.71 10.34 -27.56
CA SER A 236 2.52 10.26 -28.42
C SER A 236 1.62 11.48 -28.21
N SER A 237 1.12 12.06 -29.30
CA SER A 237 0.21 13.21 -29.24
C SER A 237 -1.26 12.80 -29.09
N SER A 238 -1.60 11.53 -29.31
CA SER A 238 -2.99 11.02 -29.29
C SER A 238 -3.40 10.37 -27.98
N ILE A 239 -2.56 10.45 -26.94
CA ILE A 239 -2.86 9.86 -25.63
C ILE A 239 -3.63 10.84 -24.75
N HIS A 240 -4.71 10.33 -24.15
CA HIS A 240 -5.56 11.07 -23.23
C HIS A 240 -5.79 10.32 -21.92
N ASP A 241 -5.60 9.00 -21.96
CA ASP A 241 -5.77 8.13 -20.82
C ASP A 241 -4.62 8.30 -19.83
N ARG A 242 -4.97 8.16 -18.54
CA ARG A 242 -4.06 8.28 -17.41
C ARG A 242 -4.06 6.95 -16.70
N GLU A 243 -3.02 6.17 -16.91
CA GLU A 243 -3.00 4.77 -16.53
C GLU A 243 -1.61 4.37 -16.06
N ILE A 244 -1.56 3.68 -14.92
CA ILE A 244 -0.34 3.08 -14.39
C ILE A 244 -0.59 1.58 -14.32
N ARG A 245 0.26 0.79 -14.97
CA ARG A 245 0.18 -0.67 -14.98
C ARG A 245 1.42 -1.28 -14.37
N PHE A 246 1.20 -2.33 -13.62
CA PHE A 246 2.24 -3.16 -13.05
C PHE A 246 2.16 -4.56 -13.67
N ASN A 247 3.32 -5.20 -13.87
CA ASN A 247 3.40 -6.54 -14.46
C ASN A 247 2.80 -7.67 -13.58
N ASN A 248 2.41 -7.37 -12.33
CA ASN A 248 1.66 -8.27 -11.46
C ASN A 248 0.14 -8.24 -11.70
N GLY A 249 -0.35 -7.46 -12.68
CA GLY A 249 -1.75 -7.41 -13.10
C GLY A 249 -2.54 -6.24 -12.50
N TRP A 250 -1.94 -5.44 -11.63
CA TRP A 250 -2.56 -4.22 -11.12
C TRP A 250 -2.51 -3.11 -12.17
N MET A 251 -3.64 -2.41 -12.31
CA MET A 251 -3.79 -1.24 -13.16
C MET A 251 -4.49 -0.16 -12.36
N ILE A 252 -3.98 1.06 -12.39
CA ILE A 252 -4.47 2.19 -11.61
C ILE A 252 -4.71 3.35 -12.56
N LYS A 253 -5.96 3.84 -12.61
CA LYS A 253 -6.36 5.01 -13.38
C LYS A 253 -6.60 6.16 -12.43
N ILE A 254 -5.94 7.29 -12.67
CA ILE A 254 -6.07 8.48 -11.83
C ILE A 254 -6.66 9.59 -12.69
N GLY A 255 -7.80 10.15 -12.28
CA GLY A 255 -8.50 11.19 -13.05
C GLY A 255 -7.62 12.39 -13.39
N ARG A 256 -6.65 12.73 -12.53
CA ARG A 256 -5.65 13.79 -12.73
C ARG A 256 -4.26 13.33 -13.19
N GLY A 257 -4.02 12.02 -13.29
CA GLY A 257 -2.68 11.46 -13.52
C GLY A 257 -1.81 11.61 -12.27
N LEU A 258 -0.50 11.78 -12.44
CA LEU A 258 0.40 12.05 -11.32
C LEU A 258 0.25 13.48 -10.75
N ASP A 259 -0.43 14.39 -11.47
CA ASP A 259 -0.52 15.82 -11.12
C ASP A 259 -1.82 16.20 -10.37
N TYR A 260 -2.10 15.50 -9.28
CA TYR A 260 -3.24 15.79 -8.40
C TYR A 260 -2.89 16.65 -7.18
N PHE A 261 -1.64 17.07 -7.01
CA PHE A 261 -1.23 17.87 -5.86
C PHE A 261 -1.42 19.37 -6.09
N LYS A 262 -1.92 20.08 -5.08
CA LYS A 262 -1.99 21.55 -5.11
C LYS A 262 -0.62 22.16 -4.91
N LYS A 263 -0.44 23.36 -5.47
CA LYS A 263 0.70 24.22 -5.17
C LYS A 263 0.67 24.58 -3.68
N THR A 264 1.84 24.59 -3.05
CA THR A 264 1.99 25.00 -1.66
C THR A 264 1.75 26.50 -1.48
N GLN A 265 1.24 26.91 -0.30
CA GLN A 265 0.94 28.32 0.00
C GLN A 265 2.19 29.21 0.04
N GLY A 266 3.37 28.64 0.31
CA GLY A 266 4.64 29.37 0.33
C GLY A 266 5.85 28.49 0.02
N ARG A 267 7.04 29.11 0.03
CA ARG A 267 8.33 28.42 -0.19
C ARG A 267 8.74 27.52 0.99
N PHE A 268 8.31 27.86 2.20
CA PHE A 268 8.63 27.16 3.44
C PHE A 268 7.36 26.77 4.21
N SER A 269 6.37 26.25 3.49
CA SER A 269 5.15 25.73 4.12
C SER A 269 5.28 24.24 4.42
N ILE A 270 4.57 23.79 5.45
CA ILE A 270 4.41 22.37 5.73
C ILE A 270 3.78 21.68 4.51
N GLY A 271 4.29 20.49 4.19
CA GLY A 271 3.92 19.78 2.96
C GLY A 271 4.73 20.15 1.72
N TYR A 272 5.84 20.89 1.83
CA TYR A 272 6.73 21.22 0.69
C TYR A 272 7.61 20.04 0.23
N CYS A 273 8.15 19.26 1.16
CA CYS A 273 8.94 18.06 0.83
C CYS A 273 8.10 16.80 0.98
N ASP A 274 7.32 16.72 2.06
CA ASP A 274 6.45 15.58 2.33
C ASP A 274 5.06 15.78 1.72
N PHE A 275 4.70 14.92 0.77
CA PHE A 275 3.45 15.00 0.03
C PHE A 275 2.28 14.40 0.81
N ASP A 276 2.51 13.69 1.91
CA ASP A 276 1.44 13.29 2.81
C ASP A 276 0.79 14.49 3.49
N LEU A 277 1.52 15.58 3.68
CA LEU A 277 0.99 16.80 4.29
C LEU A 277 0.51 17.82 3.24
N ARG A 278 0.59 17.47 1.96
CA ARG A 278 0.20 18.36 0.85
C ARG A 278 -1.27 18.19 0.52
N GLN A 279 -1.94 19.32 0.29
CA GLN A 279 -3.32 19.36 -0.17
C GLN A 279 -3.42 18.84 -1.61
N CYS A 280 -4.45 18.05 -1.87
CA CYS A 280 -4.74 17.49 -3.18
C CYS A 280 -5.92 18.21 -3.84
N HIS A 281 -5.94 18.19 -5.17
CA HIS A 281 -7.13 18.47 -5.96
C HIS A 281 -8.09 17.29 -5.90
N GLU A 282 -9.38 17.58 -6.04
CA GLU A 282 -10.40 16.56 -6.18
C GLU A 282 -10.07 15.64 -7.37
N THR A 283 -9.99 14.33 -7.11
CA THR A 283 -9.76 13.32 -8.13
C THR A 283 -10.28 11.96 -7.67
N THR A 284 -10.59 11.11 -8.64
CA THR A 284 -10.84 9.68 -8.40
C THR A 284 -9.60 8.88 -8.77
N VAL A 285 -9.37 7.80 -8.04
CA VAL A 285 -8.38 6.78 -8.32
C VAL A 285 -9.11 5.45 -8.42
N ASP A 286 -9.12 4.89 -9.63
CA ASP A 286 -9.77 3.62 -9.93
C ASP A 286 -8.69 2.55 -10.07
N ILE A 287 -8.74 1.54 -9.20
CA ILE A 287 -7.81 0.42 -9.15
C ILE A 287 -8.49 -0.81 -9.72
N PHE A 288 -7.81 -1.47 -10.65
CA PHE A 288 -8.24 -2.67 -11.33
C PHE A 288 -7.20 -3.77 -11.15
N HIS A 289 -7.65 -5.02 -11.12
CA HIS A 289 -6.77 -6.17 -11.24
C HIS A 289 -7.16 -6.94 -12.50
N ILE A 290 -6.30 -6.93 -13.51
CA ILE A 290 -6.54 -7.60 -14.79
C ILE A 290 -5.77 -8.91 -14.78
N LYS A 291 -6.46 -10.01 -15.15
CA LYS A 291 -5.77 -11.25 -15.47
C LYS A 291 -4.92 -11.00 -16.71
N TYR A 292 -3.60 -11.09 -16.58
CA TYR A 292 -2.69 -11.14 -17.72
C TYR A 292 -3.04 -12.38 -18.57
N THR A 293 -3.90 -12.22 -19.58
CA THR A 293 -3.78 -13.03 -20.78
C THR A 293 -2.57 -12.48 -21.51
N LYS A 294 -1.42 -13.14 -21.36
CA LYS A 294 -0.31 -13.00 -22.32
C LYS A 294 -0.91 -13.29 -23.70
N ASN A 295 -1.26 -12.25 -24.45
CA ASN A 295 -1.43 -12.43 -25.88
C ASN A 295 -0.04 -12.77 -26.41
N SER A 296 0.03 -13.99 -26.94
CA SER A 296 1.22 -14.67 -27.44
C SER A 296 1.75 -14.00 -28.70
#